data_AF-A0A5E3WD04-F1
#
_entry.id   AF-A0A5E3WD04-F1
#
_cell.length_a   1.000
_cell.length_b   1.000
_cell.length_c   1.000
_cell.angle_alpha   90.00
_cell.angle_beta   90.00
_cell.angle_gamma   90.00
#
_symmetry.space_group_name_H-M   'P 1'
#
loop_
_entity.id
_entity.type
_entity.pdbx_description
1 polymer ?
#
loop_
_entity_poly.entity_id
_entity_poly.type
_entity_poly.pdbx_seq_one_letter_code
_entity_poly.pdbx_strand_id
1 'polypeptide(L)'
;MPSPHASASSSSSSKRTRPARRPSRPALERNLQILSRLDPLLPPDLPTASSSRSPAPGSKRNSDHLGSNQDSKRQRVAADGNRRHEHGVDGVDDARQQPQHPVHQAVQAPMPIVRPRRRLDRTNEIWTRKAAEYRELARKLKFSGEAHNSASFAPNSSSYKALKNPPPPGDPYHQHMSLMARLELIDSLICFAYSHWLSDYSAKSCNTVAWRSNAGLTSVVSQLWATDAVDEREKCFNGLVLLIDGFVNSRIVAYEQIRSKGDFAKLDAERNRVYARSKADKEKKVRAERAAAQGPANSLPSPASTSTPGSADSSTPKEKELSPQDFELNRNEWAKEFIGIPGPVADEALSLASAAGSARRALTYAPSSLNLRTLMIHFPKTFARVLYSTLQHDDEAEPDMEDKDGELYWPSTPSSGEGIGWVCLLGKAMISEFGSTIGYRGYDGCVPKVAEPKQQEQ
;
A
#
# COMPACT_ATOMS: atom_id res chain seq x y z
N MET A 1 32.69 -30.46 51.37
CA MET A 1 31.88 -29.30 51.79
C MET A 1 31.15 -28.78 50.57
N PRO A 2 29.81 -28.90 50.49
CA PRO A 2 29.04 -28.44 49.33
C PRO A 2 28.51 -27.03 49.56
N SER A 3 28.64 -26.18 48.55
CA SER A 3 28.07 -24.83 48.50
C SER A 3 26.60 -24.87 48.01
N PRO A 4 25.68 -24.10 48.58
CA PRO A 4 24.30 -24.06 48.10
C PRO A 4 24.14 -23.01 47.00
N HIS A 5 23.67 -23.44 45.82
CA HIS A 5 23.15 -22.54 44.79
C HIS A 5 21.68 -22.26 45.08
N ALA A 6 21.38 -21.00 45.41
CA ALA A 6 20.02 -20.49 45.51
C ALA A 6 19.49 -20.16 44.10
N SER A 7 18.47 -20.90 43.66
CA SER A 7 17.71 -20.60 42.44
C SER A 7 16.58 -19.64 42.78
N ALA A 8 16.68 -18.39 42.32
CA ALA A 8 15.61 -17.41 42.39
C ALA A 8 14.70 -17.54 41.17
N SER A 9 13.50 -18.06 41.39
CA SER A 9 12.43 -18.17 40.39
C SER A 9 11.72 -16.83 40.23
N SER A 10 11.97 -16.12 39.13
CA SER A 10 11.26 -14.89 38.77
C SER A 10 10.04 -15.22 37.90
N SER A 11 8.87 -15.27 38.54
CA SER A 11 7.56 -15.39 37.90
C SER A 11 7.21 -14.09 37.15
N SER A 12 7.27 -14.13 35.82
CA SER A 12 6.83 -13.03 34.95
C SER A 12 5.31 -13.08 34.74
N SER A 13 4.58 -12.19 35.41
CA SER A 13 3.14 -12.02 35.22
C SER A 13 2.85 -11.38 33.85
N SER A 14 2.36 -12.16 32.89
CA SER A 14 1.90 -11.67 31.59
C SER A 14 0.63 -10.82 31.76
N LYS A 15 0.76 -9.50 31.60
CA LYS A 15 -0.38 -8.56 31.58
C LYS A 15 -1.18 -8.77 30.30
N ARG A 16 -2.34 -9.42 30.42
CA ARG A 16 -3.37 -9.50 29.37
C ARG A 16 -3.76 -8.09 28.91
N THR A 17 -3.55 -7.80 27.63
CA THR A 17 -4.06 -6.61 26.97
C THR A 17 -5.59 -6.67 26.92
N ARG A 18 -6.25 -5.71 27.55
CA ARG A 18 -7.70 -5.59 27.51
C ARG A 18 -8.15 -5.15 26.10
N PRO A 19 -9.23 -5.72 25.55
CA PRO A 19 -9.76 -5.31 24.25
C PRO A 19 -10.17 -3.83 24.28
N ALA A 20 -9.91 -3.11 23.19
CA ALA A 20 -10.25 -1.70 23.02
C ALA A 20 -11.75 -1.50 23.26
N ARG A 21 -12.08 -0.67 24.26
CA ARG A 21 -13.47 -0.30 24.56
C ARG A 21 -14.05 0.44 23.36
N ARG A 22 -15.21 -0.02 22.89
CA ARG A 22 -16.02 0.70 21.90
C ARG A 22 -16.26 2.14 22.41
N PRO A 23 -16.11 3.17 21.55
CA PRO A 23 -16.37 4.54 21.94
C PRO A 23 -17.81 4.68 22.45
N SER A 24 -17.98 5.37 23.56
CA SER A 24 -19.30 5.63 24.13
C SER A 24 -20.09 6.55 23.19
N ARG A 25 -21.42 6.40 23.16
CA ARG A 25 -22.33 7.27 22.39
C ARG A 25 -22.03 8.77 22.52
N PRO A 26 -21.78 9.34 23.71
CA PRO A 26 -21.43 10.76 23.82
C PRO A 26 -20.07 11.11 23.19
N ALA A 27 -19.10 10.19 23.16
CA ALA A 27 -17.84 10.42 22.44
C ALA A 27 -18.06 10.44 20.92
N LEU A 28 -19.00 9.62 20.43
CA LEU A 28 -19.37 9.55 19.02
C LEU A 28 -20.14 10.81 18.58
N GLU A 29 -21.06 11.29 19.41
CA GLU A 29 -21.79 12.54 19.19
C GLU A 29 -20.84 13.76 19.17
N ARG A 30 -19.84 13.80 20.06
CA ARG A 30 -18.82 14.86 20.08
C ARG A 30 -17.97 14.86 18.80
N ASN A 31 -17.62 13.68 18.28
CA ASN A 31 -16.89 13.56 17.01
C ASN A 31 -17.74 13.96 15.81
N LEU A 32 -19.03 13.63 15.80
CA LEU A 32 -19.96 14.10 14.76
C LEU A 32 -20.15 15.62 14.80
N GLN A 33 -20.16 16.21 15.99
CA GLN A 33 -20.27 17.66 16.17
C GLN A 33 -19.03 18.43 15.69
N ILE A 34 -17.85 17.79 15.71
CA ILE A 34 -16.63 18.34 15.11
C ILE A 34 -16.74 18.32 13.58
N LEU A 35 -17.28 17.24 13.00
CA LEU A 35 -17.46 17.11 11.56
C LEU A 35 -18.53 18.05 11.00
N SER A 36 -19.57 18.38 11.77
CA SER A 36 -20.61 19.33 11.36
C SER A 36 -20.16 20.79 11.38
N ARG A 37 -19.00 21.11 11.97
CA ARG A 37 -18.42 22.47 11.99
C ARG A 37 -17.43 22.73 10.85
N LEU A 38 -17.17 21.72 10.02
CA LEU A 38 -16.41 21.93 8.80
C LEU A 38 -17.33 22.56 7.77
N ASP A 39 -17.04 23.80 7.38
CA ASP A 39 -17.71 24.46 6.26
C ASP A 39 -17.65 23.56 5.01
N PRO A 40 -18.74 23.46 4.23
CA PRO A 40 -18.77 22.64 3.04
C PRO A 40 -17.68 23.13 2.07
N LEU A 41 -16.61 22.34 1.92
CA LEU A 41 -15.50 22.59 0.99
C LEU A 41 -15.89 22.43 -0.49
N LEU A 42 -17.18 22.36 -0.80
CA LEU A 42 -17.69 22.24 -2.16
C LEU A 42 -18.54 23.47 -2.50
N PRO A 43 -18.20 24.20 -3.58
CA PRO A 43 -18.98 25.35 -4.02
C PRO A 43 -20.42 24.92 -4.37
N PRO A 44 -21.42 25.79 -4.10
CA PRO A 44 -22.83 25.48 -4.29
C PRO A 44 -23.26 25.30 -5.76
N ASP A 45 -22.40 25.62 -6.73
CA ASP A 45 -22.73 25.60 -8.15
C ASP A 45 -22.05 24.42 -8.88
N LEU A 46 -22.55 23.21 -8.65
CA LEU A 46 -22.36 22.12 -9.61
C LEU A 46 -23.64 21.99 -10.44
N PRO A 47 -23.54 21.99 -11.79
CA PRO A 47 -24.72 21.88 -12.64
C PRO A 47 -25.43 20.54 -12.39
N THR A 48 -26.72 20.63 -12.13
CA THR A 48 -27.63 19.49 -12.01
C THR A 48 -27.57 18.66 -13.29
N ALA A 49 -26.95 17.48 -13.20
CA ALA A 49 -27.02 16.49 -14.26
C ALA A 49 -28.48 16.08 -14.44
N SER A 50 -29.08 16.46 -15.58
CA SER A 50 -30.38 16.02 -16.04
C SER A 50 -30.45 14.49 -16.07
N SER A 51 -31.08 13.92 -15.05
CA SER A 51 -31.47 12.52 -15.01
C SER A 51 -32.64 12.29 -15.96
N SER A 52 -32.35 11.83 -17.18
CA SER A 52 -33.33 11.20 -18.06
C SER A 52 -33.77 9.88 -17.43
N ARG A 53 -34.96 9.90 -16.82
CA ARG A 53 -35.66 8.69 -16.37
C ARG A 53 -36.20 7.94 -17.58
N SER A 54 -35.57 6.84 -17.96
CA SER A 54 -36.21 5.80 -18.76
C SER A 54 -36.91 4.80 -17.84
N PRO A 55 -38.17 4.42 -18.11
CA PRO A 55 -38.94 3.51 -17.26
C PRO A 55 -38.53 2.05 -17.49
N ALA A 56 -38.25 1.33 -16.41
CA ALA A 56 -38.02 -0.11 -16.44
C ALA A 56 -39.34 -0.87 -16.71
N PRO A 57 -39.36 -1.88 -17.59
CA PRO A 57 -40.50 -2.77 -17.75
C PRO A 57 -40.55 -3.78 -16.60
N GLY A 58 -41.74 -3.93 -16.02
CA GLY A 58 -42.01 -4.82 -14.90
C GLY A 58 -41.86 -6.30 -15.27
N SER A 59 -41.02 -7.01 -14.51
CA SER A 59 -40.96 -8.47 -14.55
C SER A 59 -41.87 -9.04 -13.45
N LYS A 60 -42.96 -9.68 -13.89
CA LYS A 60 -43.86 -10.47 -13.04
C LYS A 60 -43.13 -11.73 -12.58
N ARG A 61 -43.10 -11.94 -11.25
CA ARG A 61 -42.81 -13.24 -10.64
C ARG A 61 -43.86 -14.24 -11.12
N ASN A 62 -43.40 -15.36 -11.67
CA ASN A 62 -44.22 -16.56 -11.81
C ASN A 62 -43.60 -17.65 -10.94
N SER A 63 -44.36 -18.07 -9.94
CA SER A 63 -44.10 -19.18 -9.05
C SER A 63 -44.60 -20.48 -9.67
N ASP A 64 -43.94 -21.56 -9.27
CA ASP A 64 -44.34 -22.97 -9.33
C ASP A 64 -44.35 -23.68 -10.69
N HIS A 65 -43.47 -24.70 -10.81
CA HIS A 65 -43.90 -26.05 -11.12
C HIS A 65 -42.82 -27.07 -10.73
N LEU A 66 -43.20 -27.94 -9.79
CA LEU A 66 -42.61 -29.26 -9.56
C LEU A 66 -42.93 -30.16 -10.76
N GLY A 67 -41.92 -30.86 -11.28
CA GLY A 67 -42.08 -31.79 -12.39
C GLY A 67 -40.85 -32.68 -12.55
N SER A 68 -41.08 -33.97 -12.33
CA SER A 68 -40.19 -35.13 -12.34
C SER A 68 -39.56 -35.50 -13.70
N ASN A 69 -38.62 -36.47 -13.63
CA ASN A 69 -38.20 -37.44 -14.66
C ASN A 69 -37.16 -36.96 -15.67
N GLN A 70 -35.93 -37.49 -15.61
CA GLN A 70 -35.41 -38.79 -16.10
C GLN A 70 -34.80 -38.67 -17.50
N ASP A 71 -33.57 -39.18 -17.59
CA ASP A 71 -32.93 -39.84 -18.73
C ASP A 71 -33.00 -39.19 -20.12
N SER A 72 -31.83 -38.84 -20.67
CA SER A 72 -31.29 -39.54 -21.86
C SER A 72 -29.96 -38.96 -22.37
N LYS A 73 -28.98 -39.87 -22.46
CA LYS A 73 -28.06 -40.12 -23.60
C LYS A 73 -27.67 -38.98 -24.57
N ARG A 74 -26.34 -38.77 -24.63
CA ARG A 74 -25.45 -38.61 -25.80
C ARG A 74 -26.02 -38.01 -27.10
N GLN A 75 -25.31 -37.02 -27.64
CA GLN A 75 -24.92 -37.06 -29.06
C GLN A 75 -23.58 -36.36 -29.34
N ARG A 76 -22.79 -37.02 -30.19
CA ARG A 76 -21.44 -36.69 -30.66
C ARG A 76 -21.53 -36.48 -32.17
N VAL A 77 -21.05 -35.35 -32.68
CA VAL A 77 -20.73 -35.09 -34.12
C VAL A 77 -19.68 -33.95 -34.06
N ALA A 78 -18.42 -34.06 -34.52
CA ALA A 78 -17.91 -34.16 -35.90
C ALA A 78 -18.59 -33.15 -36.85
N ALA A 79 -17.98 -32.52 -37.84
CA ALA A 79 -16.63 -32.26 -38.32
C ALA A 79 -16.85 -31.30 -39.52
N ASP A 80 -15.79 -30.62 -39.94
CA ASP A 80 -15.57 -30.05 -41.28
C ASP A 80 -16.47 -28.94 -41.86
N GLY A 81 -15.80 -27.92 -42.39
CA GLY A 81 -16.44 -26.84 -43.12
C GLY A 81 -15.47 -25.78 -43.64
N ASN A 82 -14.39 -26.20 -44.28
CA ASN A 82 -13.48 -25.37 -45.06
C ASN A 82 -14.23 -24.72 -46.24
N ARG A 83 -14.39 -23.39 -46.27
CA ARG A 83 -14.72 -22.65 -47.51
C ARG A 83 -14.00 -21.29 -47.56
N ARG A 84 -12.96 -21.26 -48.41
CA ARG A 84 -12.47 -20.08 -49.11
C ARG A 84 -13.61 -19.43 -49.89
N HIS A 85 -13.73 -18.11 -49.80
CA HIS A 85 -14.25 -17.30 -50.89
C HIS A 85 -13.45 -15.99 -50.96
N GLU A 86 -12.66 -15.87 -52.01
CA GLU A 86 -12.20 -14.59 -52.53
C GLU A 86 -13.36 -13.99 -53.34
N HIS A 87 -13.66 -12.71 -53.12
CA HIS A 87 -14.26 -11.82 -54.10
C HIS A 87 -13.93 -10.39 -53.70
N GLY A 88 -13.11 -9.73 -54.52
CA GLY A 88 -13.00 -8.28 -54.54
C GLY A 88 -14.15 -7.68 -55.35
N VAL A 89 -14.68 -6.55 -54.88
CA VAL A 89 -15.37 -5.54 -55.69
C VAL A 89 -15.16 -4.18 -55.02
N ASP A 90 -14.64 -3.23 -55.79
CA ASP A 90 -14.57 -1.81 -55.47
C ASP A 90 -15.96 -1.23 -55.22
N GLY A 91 -16.12 -0.51 -54.11
CA GLY A 91 -17.34 0.19 -53.74
C GLY A 91 -17.02 1.40 -52.87
N VAL A 92 -16.91 2.56 -53.52
CA VAL A 92 -16.87 3.88 -52.89
C VAL A 92 -18.29 4.19 -52.43
N ASP A 93 -18.57 4.08 -51.13
CA ASP A 93 -19.76 4.70 -50.55
C ASP A 93 -19.49 5.21 -49.13
N ASP A 94 -19.67 6.53 -49.03
CA ASP A 94 -19.51 7.40 -47.88
C ASP A 94 -20.73 7.24 -46.96
N ALA A 95 -20.58 6.43 -45.91
CA ALA A 95 -21.56 6.36 -44.83
C ALA A 95 -20.82 6.29 -43.49
N ARG A 96 -21.03 7.33 -42.67
CA ARG A 96 -20.67 7.42 -41.24
C ARG A 96 -21.19 6.22 -40.46
N GLN A 97 -20.48 5.10 -40.50
CA GLN A 97 -20.65 4.00 -39.57
C GLN A 97 -19.99 4.42 -38.26
N GLN A 98 -20.81 4.72 -37.26
CA GLN A 98 -20.32 4.67 -35.89
C GLN A 98 -19.70 3.28 -35.67
N PRO A 99 -18.46 3.18 -35.17
CA PRO A 99 -17.84 1.89 -34.91
C PRO A 99 -18.73 1.15 -33.92
N GLN A 100 -19.41 0.11 -34.40
CA GLN A 100 -20.15 -0.79 -33.53
C GLN A 100 -19.13 -1.43 -32.62
N HIS A 101 -19.07 -0.96 -31.38
CA HIS A 101 -18.25 -1.56 -30.35
C HIS A 101 -18.60 -3.05 -30.31
N PRO A 102 -17.63 -3.95 -30.49
CA PRO A 102 -17.90 -5.38 -30.44
C PRO A 102 -18.59 -5.67 -29.11
N VAL A 103 -19.79 -6.23 -29.19
CA VAL A 103 -20.53 -6.73 -28.03
C VAL A 103 -19.65 -7.83 -27.45
N HIS A 104 -18.85 -7.48 -26.43
CA HIS A 104 -17.99 -8.43 -25.75
C HIS A 104 -18.89 -9.50 -25.16
N GLN A 105 -18.97 -10.66 -25.84
CA GLN A 105 -19.50 -11.88 -25.26
C GLN A 105 -18.81 -12.03 -23.92
N ALA A 106 -19.60 -12.00 -22.85
CA ALA A 106 -19.10 -12.19 -21.49
C ALA A 106 -18.40 -13.54 -21.47
N VAL A 107 -17.07 -13.52 -21.57
CA VAL A 107 -16.23 -14.71 -21.45
C VAL A 107 -16.58 -15.28 -20.08
N GLN A 108 -17.20 -16.46 -20.05
CA GLN A 108 -17.46 -17.18 -18.81
C GLN A 108 -16.09 -17.57 -18.24
N ALA A 109 -15.49 -16.65 -17.50
CA ALA A 109 -14.24 -16.92 -16.82
C ALA A 109 -14.50 -18.08 -15.84
N PRO A 110 -13.63 -19.11 -15.83
CA PRO A 110 -13.79 -20.22 -14.91
C PRO A 110 -13.82 -19.68 -13.47
N MET A 111 -14.81 -20.13 -12.69
CA MET A 111 -14.88 -19.74 -11.28
C MET A 111 -13.61 -20.21 -10.55
N PRO A 112 -13.03 -19.39 -9.66
CA PRO A 112 -11.85 -19.78 -8.91
C PRO A 112 -12.13 -21.03 -8.06
N ILE A 113 -11.10 -21.85 -7.90
CA ILE A 113 -11.19 -23.05 -7.09
C ILE A 113 -11.11 -22.63 -5.62
N VAL A 114 -12.24 -22.73 -4.92
CA VAL A 114 -12.29 -22.55 -3.47
C VAL A 114 -11.57 -23.72 -2.81
N ARG A 115 -10.40 -23.45 -2.23
CA ARG A 115 -9.62 -24.48 -1.52
C ARG A 115 -10.00 -24.53 -0.04
N PRO A 116 -9.97 -25.71 0.61
CA PRO A 116 -10.08 -25.79 2.05
C PRO A 116 -9.01 -24.92 2.72
N ARG A 117 -9.43 -24.07 3.66
CA ARG A 117 -8.53 -23.23 4.46
C ARG A 117 -7.54 -24.11 5.21
N ARG A 118 -6.24 -23.87 5.00
CA ARG A 118 -5.13 -24.58 5.64
C ARG A 118 -5.08 -24.31 7.14
N ARG A 119 -5.52 -23.12 7.59
CA ARG A 119 -5.53 -22.70 9.01
C ARG A 119 -4.19 -22.98 9.71
N LEU A 120 -3.09 -22.75 8.98
CA LEU A 120 -1.74 -22.96 9.50
C LEU A 120 -1.46 -21.94 10.60
N ASP A 121 -1.03 -22.41 11.77
CA ASP A 121 -0.62 -21.51 12.84
C ASP A 121 0.62 -20.71 12.42
N ARG A 122 0.74 -19.47 12.92
CA ARG A 122 1.88 -18.58 12.64
C ARG A 122 3.21 -19.15 13.11
N THR A 123 3.19 -20.03 14.12
CA THR A 123 4.39 -20.67 14.67
C THR A 123 4.88 -21.86 13.82
N ASN A 124 4.14 -22.22 12.77
CA ASN A 124 4.49 -23.36 11.93
C ASN A 124 5.81 -23.11 11.17
N GLU A 125 6.75 -24.04 11.27
CA GLU A 125 8.08 -24.00 10.63
C GLU A 125 8.00 -23.88 9.09
N ILE A 126 6.85 -24.24 8.50
CA ILE A 126 6.59 -24.08 7.06
C ILE A 126 6.83 -22.65 6.58
N TRP A 127 6.52 -21.64 7.41
CA TRP A 127 6.67 -20.24 7.06
C TRP A 127 8.14 -19.85 6.90
N THR A 128 8.99 -20.28 7.84
CA THR A 128 10.43 -20.01 7.79
C THR A 128 11.08 -20.72 6.59
N ARG A 129 10.68 -21.98 6.34
CA ARG A 129 11.16 -22.73 5.17
C ARG A 129 10.75 -22.04 3.86
N LYS A 130 9.47 -21.65 3.73
CA LYS A 130 8.97 -20.93 2.54
C LYS A 130 9.61 -19.57 2.37
N ALA A 131 9.87 -18.84 3.46
CA ALA A 131 10.61 -17.58 3.41
C ALA A 131 12.03 -17.77 2.85
N ALA A 132 12.73 -18.84 3.24
CA ALA A 132 14.06 -19.16 2.71
C ALA A 132 14.00 -19.55 1.22
N GLU A 133 13.01 -20.37 0.84
CA GLU A 133 12.75 -20.79 -0.54
C GLU A 133 12.52 -19.58 -1.45
N TYR A 134 11.56 -18.71 -1.12
CA TYR A 134 11.25 -17.52 -1.92
C TYR A 134 12.40 -16.52 -1.98
N ARG A 135 13.18 -16.40 -0.91
CA ARG A 135 14.38 -15.55 -0.92
C ARG A 135 15.43 -16.06 -1.91
N GLU A 136 15.59 -17.38 -2.02
CA GLU A 136 16.52 -17.98 -2.97
C GLU A 136 16.01 -17.88 -4.41
N LEU A 137 14.71 -18.09 -4.63
CA LEU A 137 14.06 -17.85 -5.92
C LEU A 137 14.25 -16.39 -6.37
N ALA A 138 14.03 -15.43 -5.46
CA ALA A 138 14.18 -14.00 -5.75
C ALA A 138 15.61 -13.65 -6.20
N ARG A 139 16.64 -14.21 -5.55
CA ARG A 139 18.04 -14.00 -5.94
C ARG A 139 18.34 -14.53 -7.34
N LYS A 140 17.83 -15.71 -7.68
CA LYS A 140 18.03 -16.33 -8.99
C LYS A 140 17.31 -15.54 -10.09
N LEU A 141 16.06 -15.16 -9.86
CA LEU A 141 15.29 -14.31 -10.75
C LEU A 141 15.93 -12.93 -10.94
N LYS A 142 16.43 -12.31 -9.85
CA LYS A 142 17.15 -11.03 -9.92
C LYS A 142 18.36 -11.13 -10.84
N PHE A 143 19.22 -12.14 -10.60
CA PHE A 143 20.41 -12.36 -11.40
C PHE A 143 20.08 -12.62 -12.87
N SER A 144 19.09 -13.48 -13.14
CA SER A 144 18.64 -13.78 -14.49
C SER A 144 18.12 -12.54 -15.21
N GLY A 145 17.26 -11.76 -14.54
CA GLY A 145 16.69 -10.55 -15.10
C GLY A 145 17.75 -9.50 -15.41
N GLU A 146 18.75 -9.30 -14.53
CA GLU A 146 19.90 -8.42 -14.79
C GLU A 146 20.76 -8.92 -15.97
N ALA A 147 20.96 -10.24 -16.10
CA ALA A 147 21.71 -10.83 -17.20
C ALA A 147 20.97 -10.67 -18.55
N HIS A 148 19.67 -10.97 -18.61
CA HIS A 148 18.85 -10.74 -19.80
C HIS A 148 18.76 -9.26 -20.17
N ASN A 149 18.62 -8.37 -19.18
CA ASN A 149 18.60 -6.92 -19.43
C ASN A 149 19.92 -6.46 -20.06
N SER A 150 21.05 -6.90 -19.50
CA SER A 150 22.38 -6.58 -20.04
C SER A 150 22.60 -7.15 -21.44
N ALA A 151 22.08 -8.34 -21.73
CA ALA A 151 22.19 -8.98 -23.04
C ALA A 151 21.25 -8.37 -24.09
N SER A 152 20.25 -7.60 -23.67
CA SER A 152 19.30 -6.95 -24.57
C SER A 152 19.80 -5.65 -25.20
N PHE A 153 20.88 -5.06 -24.67
CA PHE A 153 21.49 -3.87 -25.26
C PHE A 153 22.16 -4.16 -26.61
N ALA A 154 22.34 -3.11 -27.42
CA ALA A 154 23.10 -3.23 -28.66
C ALA A 154 24.55 -3.68 -28.38
N PRO A 155 25.17 -4.56 -29.19
CA PRO A 155 26.52 -5.10 -28.93
C PRO A 155 27.64 -4.06 -28.81
N ASN A 156 27.42 -2.84 -29.30
CA ASN A 156 28.35 -1.72 -29.21
C ASN A 156 28.17 -0.87 -27.94
N SER A 157 27.15 -1.15 -27.12
CA SER A 157 26.90 -0.46 -25.85
C SER A 157 27.85 -0.97 -24.76
N SER A 158 28.35 -0.06 -23.93
CA SER A 158 29.13 -0.42 -22.73
C SER A 158 28.33 -1.24 -21.70
N SER A 159 27.00 -1.20 -21.80
CA SER A 159 26.10 -1.98 -20.93
C SER A 159 25.84 -3.39 -21.47
N TYR A 160 26.25 -3.69 -22.71
CA TYR A 160 26.05 -5.00 -23.30
C TYR A 160 26.91 -6.07 -22.63
N LYS A 161 26.26 -7.14 -22.18
CA LYS A 161 26.94 -8.34 -21.68
C LYS A 161 26.29 -9.56 -22.30
N ALA A 162 27.01 -10.26 -23.17
CA ALA A 162 26.52 -11.48 -23.80
C ALA A 162 26.24 -12.57 -22.76
N LEU A 163 25.13 -13.30 -22.94
CA LEU A 163 24.84 -14.48 -22.13
C LEU A 163 25.84 -15.59 -22.46
N LYS A 164 26.31 -16.31 -21.44
CA LYS A 164 27.21 -17.45 -21.63
C LYS A 164 26.56 -18.56 -22.47
N ASN A 165 25.29 -18.82 -22.23
CA ASN A 165 24.48 -19.81 -22.95
C ASN A 165 23.19 -19.11 -23.40
N PRO A 166 23.19 -18.40 -24.54
CA PRO A 166 22.00 -17.68 -24.99
C PRO A 166 20.87 -18.65 -25.34
N PRO A 167 19.59 -18.29 -25.12
CA PRO A 167 18.45 -19.07 -25.60
C PRO A 167 18.55 -19.28 -27.12
N PRO A 168 18.13 -20.46 -27.63
CA PRO A 168 18.26 -20.76 -29.05
C PRO A 168 17.39 -19.82 -29.90
N PRO A 169 17.80 -19.51 -31.15
CA PRO A 169 17.00 -18.70 -32.05
C PRO A 169 15.59 -19.28 -32.20
N GLY A 170 14.57 -18.42 -32.08
CA GLY A 170 13.16 -18.82 -32.12
C GLY A 170 12.54 -19.12 -30.75
N ASP A 171 13.32 -19.34 -29.69
CA ASP A 171 12.76 -19.45 -28.33
C ASP A 171 12.17 -18.10 -27.88
N PRO A 172 11.03 -18.07 -27.15
CA PRO A 172 10.44 -16.81 -26.70
C PRO A 172 11.40 -15.94 -25.86
N TYR A 173 12.35 -16.53 -25.13
CA TYR A 173 13.37 -15.78 -24.41
C TYR A 173 14.40 -15.11 -25.33
N HIS A 174 14.63 -15.68 -26.52
CA HIS A 174 15.44 -15.03 -27.55
C HIS A 174 14.67 -13.88 -28.20
N GLN A 175 13.40 -14.10 -28.55
CA GLN A 175 12.55 -13.12 -29.24
C GLN A 175 12.19 -11.91 -28.38
N HIS A 176 11.91 -12.14 -27.08
CA HIS A 176 11.39 -11.14 -26.16
C HIS A 176 12.34 -10.86 -24.99
N MET A 177 13.65 -10.90 -25.21
CA MET A 177 14.66 -10.86 -24.15
C MET A 177 14.50 -9.68 -23.15
N SER A 178 14.24 -8.47 -23.64
CA SER A 178 14.01 -7.30 -22.78
C SER A 178 12.74 -7.44 -21.92
N LEU A 179 11.64 -7.95 -22.48
CA LEU A 179 10.41 -8.19 -21.74
C LEU A 179 10.58 -9.31 -20.70
N MET A 180 11.30 -10.38 -21.05
CA MET A 180 11.63 -11.45 -20.10
C MET A 180 12.46 -10.92 -18.93
N ALA A 181 13.45 -10.06 -19.21
CA ALA A 181 14.24 -9.41 -18.18
C ALA A 181 13.36 -8.61 -17.20
N ARG A 182 12.43 -7.79 -17.72
CA ARG A 182 11.51 -7.00 -16.89
C ARG A 182 10.57 -7.87 -16.05
N LEU A 183 10.08 -8.99 -16.60
CA LEU A 183 9.25 -9.95 -15.89
C LEU A 183 10.01 -10.68 -14.78
N GLU A 184 11.24 -11.11 -15.03
CA GLU A 184 12.08 -11.74 -14.00
C GLU A 184 12.42 -10.79 -12.85
N LEU A 185 12.67 -9.51 -13.15
CA LEU A 185 12.98 -8.51 -12.13
C LEU A 185 11.76 -8.17 -11.26
N ILE A 186 10.55 -8.09 -11.82
CA ILE A 186 9.33 -7.89 -11.03
C ILE A 186 8.92 -9.15 -10.26
N ASP A 187 9.09 -10.35 -10.82
CA ASP A 187 8.87 -11.62 -10.11
C ASP A 187 9.85 -11.76 -8.93
N SER A 188 11.10 -11.36 -9.13
CA SER A 188 12.11 -11.25 -8.08
C SER A 188 11.68 -10.30 -6.96
N LEU A 189 11.20 -9.10 -7.31
CA LEU A 189 10.70 -8.12 -6.33
C LEU A 189 9.55 -8.69 -5.50
N ILE A 190 8.59 -9.36 -6.15
CA ILE A 190 7.47 -10.05 -5.49
C ILE A 190 7.97 -11.14 -4.55
N CYS A 191 8.90 -11.99 -5.00
CA CYS A 191 9.46 -13.07 -4.18
C CYS A 191 10.23 -12.54 -2.97
N PHE A 192 11.01 -11.44 -3.12
CA PHE A 192 11.65 -10.79 -1.98
C PHE A 192 10.62 -10.24 -0.99
N ALA A 193 9.65 -9.46 -1.45
CA ALA A 193 8.61 -8.89 -0.60
C ALA A 193 7.83 -9.98 0.15
N TYR A 194 7.44 -11.05 -0.54
CA TYR A 194 6.75 -12.18 0.08
C TYR A 194 7.62 -12.94 1.08
N SER A 195 8.92 -13.13 0.79
CA SER A 195 9.85 -13.75 1.74
C SER A 195 9.99 -12.95 3.04
N HIS A 196 9.96 -11.62 2.96
CA HIS A 196 9.99 -10.75 4.14
C HIS A 196 8.67 -10.81 4.89
N TRP A 197 7.54 -10.76 4.19
CA TRP A 197 6.23 -10.91 4.80
C TRP A 197 6.09 -12.24 5.55
N LEU A 198 6.52 -13.37 4.95
CA LEU A 198 6.53 -14.68 5.62
C LEU A 198 7.40 -14.70 6.88
N SER A 199 8.58 -14.05 6.82
CA SER A 199 9.49 -13.94 7.96
C SER A 199 8.86 -13.11 9.09
N ASP A 200 8.24 -11.98 8.74
CA ASP A 200 7.58 -11.11 9.70
C ASP A 200 6.32 -11.76 10.30
N TYR A 201 5.53 -12.43 9.47
CA TYR A 201 4.27 -13.09 9.84
C TYR A 201 4.51 -14.17 10.88
N SER A 202 5.55 -14.99 10.68
CA SER A 202 5.95 -16.04 11.63
C SER A 202 6.57 -15.47 12.91
N ALA A 203 7.44 -14.45 12.79
CA ALA A 203 8.12 -13.84 13.94
C ALA A 203 7.25 -12.87 14.77
N LYS A 204 6.10 -12.42 14.23
CA LYS A 204 5.27 -11.33 14.80
C LYS A 204 6.07 -10.04 15.02
N SER A 205 7.05 -9.79 14.16
CA SER A 205 7.94 -8.63 14.22
C SER A 205 8.26 -8.18 12.80
N CYS A 206 8.50 -6.89 12.58
CA CYS A 206 8.93 -6.40 11.28
C CYS A 206 10.44 -6.15 11.27
N ASN A 207 11.15 -6.79 10.34
CA ASN A 207 12.55 -6.48 10.09
C ASN A 207 12.66 -5.32 9.08
N THR A 208 12.64 -4.08 9.58
CA THR A 208 12.62 -2.89 8.72
C THR A 208 13.90 -2.70 7.91
N VAL A 209 15.04 -3.25 8.35
CA VAL A 209 16.28 -3.27 7.57
C VAL A 209 16.14 -4.17 6.34
N ALA A 210 15.55 -5.34 6.50
CA ALA A 210 15.32 -6.28 5.41
C ALA A 210 14.38 -5.67 4.34
N TRP A 211 13.29 -5.02 4.76
CA TRP A 211 12.41 -4.30 3.82
C TRP A 211 13.12 -3.19 3.06
N ARG A 212 13.91 -2.36 3.75
CA ARG A 212 14.68 -1.27 3.12
C ARG A 212 15.74 -1.77 2.15
N SER A 213 16.27 -2.98 2.35
CA SER A 213 17.26 -3.57 1.43
C SER A 213 16.73 -3.78 0.00
N ASN A 214 15.41 -3.83 -0.19
CA ASN A 214 14.77 -3.94 -1.51
C ASN A 214 14.56 -2.60 -2.21
N ALA A 215 14.85 -1.46 -1.58
CA ALA A 215 14.60 -0.15 -2.17
C ALA A 215 15.34 0.04 -3.52
N GLY A 216 16.59 -0.44 -3.60
CA GLY A 216 17.37 -0.40 -4.85
C GLY A 216 16.72 -1.21 -5.97
N LEU A 217 16.28 -2.45 -5.68
CA LEU A 217 15.59 -3.28 -6.67
C LEU A 217 14.25 -2.66 -7.08
N THR A 218 13.48 -2.14 -6.12
CA THR A 218 12.19 -1.48 -6.38
C THR A 218 12.36 -0.29 -7.32
N SER A 219 13.39 0.53 -7.10
CA SER A 219 13.72 1.67 -7.98
C SER A 219 14.08 1.23 -9.39
N VAL A 220 14.92 0.20 -9.53
CA VAL A 220 15.30 -0.34 -10.86
C VAL A 220 14.10 -0.90 -11.60
N VAL A 221 13.27 -1.71 -10.92
CA VAL A 221 12.06 -2.30 -11.52
C VAL A 221 11.08 -1.19 -11.90
N SER A 222 10.85 -0.21 -11.03
CA SER A 222 9.96 0.92 -11.34
C SER A 222 10.44 1.72 -12.55
N GLN A 223 11.74 1.99 -12.65
CA GLN A 223 12.30 2.72 -13.79
C GLN A 223 12.10 1.95 -15.10
N LEU A 224 12.43 0.65 -15.13
CA LEU A 224 12.28 -0.18 -16.33
C LEU A 224 10.81 -0.27 -16.81
N TRP A 225 9.86 -0.40 -15.88
CA TRP A 225 8.44 -0.45 -16.24
C TRP A 225 7.85 0.92 -16.56
N ALA A 226 8.46 2.02 -16.09
CA ALA A 226 8.04 3.37 -16.46
C ALA A 226 8.53 3.78 -17.85
N THR A 227 9.72 3.34 -18.27
CA THR A 227 10.32 3.72 -19.57
C THR A 227 9.90 2.81 -20.71
N ASP A 228 9.83 1.50 -20.47
CA ASP A 228 9.79 0.51 -21.56
C ASP A 228 8.40 -0.12 -21.73
N ALA A 229 7.41 0.24 -20.91
CA ALA A 229 6.05 -0.28 -21.02
C ALA A 229 5.37 0.24 -22.30
N VAL A 230 5.11 -0.66 -23.25
CA VAL A 230 4.56 -0.29 -24.56
C VAL A 230 3.03 -0.24 -24.54
N ASP A 231 2.37 -1.18 -23.87
CA ASP A 231 0.92 -1.31 -23.86
C ASP A 231 0.31 -1.09 -22.46
N GLU A 232 -1.03 -0.99 -22.40
CA GLU A 232 -1.77 -0.79 -21.14
C GLU A 232 -1.63 -1.98 -20.18
N ARG A 233 -1.39 -3.19 -20.69
CA ARG A 233 -1.18 -4.38 -19.87
C ARG A 233 0.16 -4.31 -19.15
N GLU A 234 1.21 -3.86 -19.84
CA GLU A 234 2.53 -3.61 -19.27
C GLU A 234 2.50 -2.47 -18.25
N LYS A 235 1.76 -1.39 -18.53
CA LYS A 235 1.57 -0.28 -17.56
C LYS A 235 0.94 -0.74 -16.25
N CYS A 236 0.09 -1.78 -16.27
CA CYS A 236 -0.44 -2.37 -15.04
C CYS A 236 0.66 -2.89 -14.10
N PHE A 237 1.80 -3.37 -14.63
CA PHE A 237 2.93 -3.79 -13.81
C PHE A 237 3.63 -2.60 -13.13
N ASN A 238 3.67 -1.41 -13.74
CA ASN A 238 4.12 -0.21 -13.04
C ASN A 238 3.19 0.12 -11.85
N GLY A 239 1.86 0.01 -12.06
CA GLY A 239 0.88 0.12 -10.97
C GLY A 239 1.11 -0.90 -9.85
N LEU A 240 1.46 -2.15 -10.19
CA LEU A 240 1.80 -3.19 -9.23
C LEU A 240 3.08 -2.86 -8.44
N VAL A 241 4.13 -2.35 -9.09
CA VAL A 241 5.37 -1.93 -8.42
C VAL A 241 5.08 -0.81 -7.41
N LEU A 242 4.24 0.16 -7.79
CA LEU A 242 3.79 1.23 -6.88
C LEU A 242 2.94 0.68 -5.72
N LEU A 243 2.08 -0.34 -5.95
CA LEU A 243 1.39 -1.01 -4.84
C LEU A 243 2.38 -1.68 -3.90
N ILE A 244 3.36 -2.43 -4.41
CA ILE A 244 4.38 -3.09 -3.58
C ILE A 244 5.12 -2.04 -2.75
N ASP A 245 5.65 -0.98 -3.36
CA ASP A 245 6.36 0.10 -2.65
C ASP A 245 5.46 0.78 -1.60
N GLY A 246 4.20 1.04 -1.96
CA GLY A 246 3.20 1.62 -1.08
C GLY A 246 2.96 0.79 0.18
N PHE A 247 2.73 -0.51 0.01
CA PHE A 247 2.48 -1.43 1.12
C PHE A 247 3.74 -1.71 1.95
N VAL A 248 4.93 -1.82 1.32
CA VAL A 248 6.21 -1.96 2.04
C VAL A 248 6.46 -0.76 2.96
N ASN A 249 6.34 0.45 2.43
CA ASN A 249 6.53 1.66 3.24
C ASN A 249 5.46 1.82 4.32
N SER A 250 4.20 1.46 4.02
CA SER A 250 3.12 1.48 5.02
C SER A 250 3.39 0.49 6.16
N ARG A 251 3.94 -0.69 5.85
CA ARG A 251 4.34 -1.68 6.85
C ARG A 251 5.50 -1.20 7.71
N ILE A 252 6.53 -0.59 7.12
CA ILE A 252 7.60 0.06 7.87
C ILE A 252 7.00 1.10 8.82
N VAL A 253 6.13 1.98 8.32
CA VAL A 253 5.50 3.03 9.15
C VAL A 253 4.70 2.43 10.31
N ALA A 254 3.84 1.45 10.05
CA ALA A 254 2.99 0.85 11.07
C ALA A 254 3.82 0.21 12.21
N TYR A 255 4.88 -0.52 11.87
CA TYR A 255 5.70 -1.21 12.88
C TYR A 255 6.66 -0.26 13.62
N GLU A 256 7.27 0.70 12.92
CA GLU A 256 8.10 1.73 13.56
C GLU A 256 7.23 2.59 14.50
N GLN A 257 6.00 2.95 14.09
CA GLN A 257 5.06 3.62 14.99
C GLN A 257 4.76 2.79 16.25
N ILE A 258 4.55 1.48 16.12
CA ILE A 258 4.33 0.58 17.27
C ILE A 258 5.55 0.52 18.18
N ARG A 259 6.75 0.39 17.60
CA ARG A 259 8.02 0.33 18.34
C ARG A 259 8.27 1.62 19.10
N SER A 260 8.04 2.75 18.44
CA SER A 260 8.42 4.07 18.94
C SER A 260 7.27 4.76 19.70
N LYS A 261 6.15 4.09 19.97
CA LYS A 261 5.05 4.64 20.79
C LYS A 261 5.54 5.21 22.12
N GLY A 262 6.49 4.53 22.75
CA GLY A 262 7.08 4.98 24.01
C GLY A 262 7.90 6.26 23.86
N ASP A 263 8.67 6.37 22.78
CA ASP A 263 9.56 7.52 22.55
C ASP A 263 8.81 8.72 21.98
N PHE A 264 7.83 8.50 21.11
CA PHE A 264 6.90 9.54 20.68
C PHE A 264 6.07 10.10 21.83
N ALA A 265 5.63 9.26 22.78
CA ALA A 265 4.94 9.75 23.98
C ALA A 265 5.85 10.63 24.84
N LYS A 266 7.15 10.31 24.95
CA LYS A 266 8.14 11.15 25.64
C LYS A 266 8.37 12.47 24.90
N LEU A 267 8.50 12.42 23.57
CA LEU A 267 8.66 13.62 22.73
C LEU A 267 7.43 14.53 22.79
N ASP A 268 6.23 13.96 22.74
CA ASP A 268 4.98 14.73 22.89
C ASP A 268 4.89 15.34 24.29
N ALA A 269 5.26 14.60 25.34
CA ALA A 269 5.32 15.14 26.69
C ALA A 269 6.33 16.28 26.81
N GLU A 270 7.51 16.14 26.18
CA GLU A 270 8.53 17.19 26.17
C GLU A 270 8.11 18.41 25.34
N ARG A 271 7.48 18.20 24.17
CA ARG A 271 6.86 19.26 23.38
C ARG A 271 5.84 20.03 24.20
N ASN A 272 4.97 19.32 24.92
CA ASN A 272 3.95 19.95 25.75
C ASN A 272 4.58 20.72 26.92
N ARG A 273 5.70 20.25 27.48
CA ARG A 273 6.46 20.98 28.52
C ARG A 273 7.09 22.26 27.98
N VAL A 274 7.72 22.20 26.80
CA VAL A 274 8.29 23.38 26.14
C VAL A 274 7.20 24.39 25.81
N TYR A 275 6.08 23.93 25.26
CA TYR A 275 4.92 24.80 24.98
C TYR A 275 4.38 25.45 26.27
N ALA A 276 4.26 24.70 27.36
CA ALA A 276 3.83 25.24 28.65
C ALA A 276 4.81 26.28 29.22
N ARG A 277 6.13 26.06 29.09
CA ARG A 277 7.17 27.03 29.49
C ARG A 277 7.10 28.30 28.66
N SER A 278 7.09 28.17 27.33
CA SER A 278 7.00 29.31 26.41
C SER A 278 5.74 30.13 26.66
N LYS A 279 4.60 29.46 26.90
CA LYS A 279 3.35 30.11 27.30
C LYS A 279 3.49 30.87 28.62
N ALA A 280 4.05 30.23 29.66
CA ALA A 280 4.27 30.87 30.96
C ALA A 280 5.23 32.06 30.88
N ASP A 281 6.28 31.98 30.06
CA ASP A 281 7.24 33.06 29.85
C ASP A 281 6.62 34.24 29.09
N LYS A 282 5.79 33.97 28.07
CA LYS A 282 5.00 35.00 27.37
C LYS A 282 4.03 35.69 28.33
N GLU A 283 3.29 34.92 29.15
CA GLU A 283 2.38 35.48 30.16
C GLU A 283 3.13 36.32 31.19
N LYS A 284 4.30 35.86 31.66
CA LYS A 284 5.16 36.61 32.59
C LYS A 284 5.66 37.91 31.98
N LYS A 285 6.04 37.89 30.69
CA LYS A 285 6.49 39.08 29.96
C LYS A 285 5.36 40.09 29.79
N VAL A 286 4.18 39.67 29.34
CA VAL A 286 2.99 40.53 29.22
C VAL A 286 2.62 41.13 30.59
N ARG A 287 2.69 40.34 31.66
CA ARG A 287 2.44 40.82 33.03
C ARG A 287 3.47 41.87 33.47
N ALA A 288 4.75 41.65 33.17
CA ALA A 288 5.81 42.60 33.48
C ALA A 288 5.67 43.92 32.69
N GLU A 289 5.31 43.84 31.40
CA GLU A 289 5.03 45.01 30.56
C GLU A 289 3.81 45.79 31.07
N ARG A 290 2.72 45.10 31.46
CA ARG A 290 1.54 45.74 32.07
C ARG A 290 1.88 46.42 33.40
N ALA A 291 2.71 45.79 34.23
CA ALA A 291 3.17 46.38 35.49
C ALA A 291 4.07 47.61 35.27
N ALA A 292 4.96 47.58 34.27
CA ALA A 292 5.79 48.72 33.90
C ALA A 292 4.97 49.89 33.35
N ALA A 293 3.92 49.60 32.57
CA ALA A 293 3.02 50.60 32.01
C ALA A 293 2.14 51.29 33.08
N GLN A 294 1.88 50.65 34.22
CA GLN A 294 1.08 51.24 35.31
C GLN A 294 1.83 52.31 36.13
N GLY A 295 3.14 52.49 35.89
CA GLY A 295 3.97 53.47 36.60
C GLY A 295 4.15 53.13 38.10
N PRO A 296 5.18 53.68 38.77
CA PRO A 296 5.30 53.55 40.21
C PRO A 296 4.08 54.23 40.87
N ALA A 297 3.34 53.46 41.68
CA ALA A 297 2.22 53.98 42.45
C ALA A 297 2.71 55.14 43.32
N ASN A 298 2.35 56.37 42.94
CA ASN A 298 2.76 57.58 43.63
C ASN A 298 1.97 57.65 44.94
N SER A 299 2.58 57.17 46.04
CA SER A 299 1.95 57.05 47.34
C SER A 299 2.03 58.36 48.12
N LEU A 300 0.90 59.04 48.26
CA LEU A 300 0.59 59.89 49.41
C LEU A 300 -0.84 59.58 49.88
N PRO A 301 -1.06 59.14 51.15
CA PRO A 301 -2.39 59.01 51.71
C PRO A 301 -2.85 60.36 52.26
N SER A 302 -3.96 60.90 51.75
CA SER A 302 -4.68 62.01 52.41
C SER A 302 -5.96 61.48 53.07
N PRO A 303 -6.27 61.89 54.31
CA PRO A 303 -7.46 61.47 55.04
C PRO A 303 -8.68 62.38 54.75
N ALA A 304 -9.89 61.83 54.93
CA ALA A 304 -11.21 62.48 55.01
C ALA A 304 -11.73 63.11 53.69
N SER A 305 -13.01 63.12 53.30
CA SER A 305 -14.30 62.63 53.82
C SER A 305 -15.36 62.84 52.72
N THR A 306 -16.57 62.29 52.95
CA THR A 306 -17.90 62.79 52.49
C THR A 306 -18.37 62.57 51.04
N SER A 307 -19.19 61.51 50.89
CA SER A 307 -20.55 61.48 50.29
C SER A 307 -20.87 62.26 49.01
N THR A 308 -21.18 61.55 47.92
CA THR A 308 -22.33 61.85 47.03
C THR A 308 -22.65 60.65 46.12
N PRO A 309 -23.93 60.36 45.84
CA PRO A 309 -24.34 59.25 44.97
C PRO A 309 -24.62 59.75 43.55
N GLY A 310 -24.10 59.04 42.54
CA GLY A 310 -24.53 59.22 41.15
C GLY A 310 -23.39 59.12 40.15
N SER A 311 -23.30 57.97 39.49
CA SER A 311 -23.45 57.84 38.03
C SER A 311 -22.71 56.59 37.58
N ALA A 312 -23.49 55.66 37.04
CA ALA A 312 -23.03 54.37 36.55
C ALA A 312 -22.42 54.55 35.15
N ASP A 313 -21.10 54.70 35.06
CA ASP A 313 -20.36 54.47 33.82
C ASP A 313 -19.32 53.37 34.05
N SER A 314 -19.80 52.14 33.87
CA SER A 314 -19.03 50.90 33.87
C SER A 314 -18.11 50.84 32.64
N SER A 315 -17.06 51.64 32.62
CA SER A 315 -15.94 51.53 31.68
C SER A 315 -14.95 50.46 32.18
N THR A 316 -15.40 49.21 32.24
CA THR A 316 -14.48 48.07 32.38
C THR A 316 -13.50 48.10 31.20
N PRO A 317 -12.18 48.21 31.43
CA PRO A 317 -11.21 48.15 30.35
C PRO A 317 -11.39 46.78 29.67
N LYS A 318 -11.79 46.78 28.39
CA LYS A 318 -11.88 45.56 27.58
C LYS A 318 -10.49 44.94 27.59
N GLU A 319 -10.29 43.91 28.42
CA GLU A 319 -9.11 43.06 28.33
C GLU A 319 -9.06 42.58 26.88
N LYS A 320 -8.00 42.97 26.19
CA LYS A 320 -7.70 42.47 24.85
C LYS A 320 -7.32 41.01 25.06
N GLU A 321 -8.33 40.14 25.04
CA GLU A 321 -8.16 38.70 25.14
C GLU A 321 -7.19 38.30 24.02
N LEU A 322 -5.98 37.88 24.41
CA LEU A 322 -4.95 37.46 23.45
C LEU A 322 -5.55 36.33 22.63
N SER A 323 -5.63 36.54 21.31
CA SER A 323 -6.19 35.54 20.41
C SER A 323 -5.28 34.31 20.44
N PRO A 324 -5.83 33.08 20.38
CA PRO A 324 -5.02 31.86 20.20
C PRO A 324 -4.04 31.94 19.03
N GLN A 325 -4.33 32.78 18.02
CA GLN A 325 -3.45 33.04 16.88
C GLN A 325 -2.19 33.84 17.24
N ASP A 326 -2.24 34.71 18.27
CA ASP A 326 -1.06 35.45 18.76
C ASP A 326 -0.03 34.52 19.44
N PHE A 327 -0.44 33.28 19.75
CA PHE A 327 0.41 32.24 20.32
C PHE A 327 0.99 31.27 19.29
N GLU A 328 0.69 31.40 17.99
CA GLU A 328 1.40 30.66 16.95
C GLU A 328 2.83 31.19 16.83
N LEU A 329 3.72 30.61 17.63
CA LEU A 329 5.17 30.75 17.48
C LEU A 329 5.55 30.46 16.03
N ASN A 330 6.33 31.37 15.44
CA ASN A 330 6.86 31.20 14.10
C ASN A 330 7.62 29.86 14.02
N ARG A 331 7.37 29.07 12.96
CA ARG A 331 8.03 27.77 12.72
C ARG A 331 9.57 27.84 12.84
N ASN A 332 10.15 28.99 12.54
CA ASN A 332 11.59 29.25 12.65
C ASN A 332 12.07 29.48 14.09
N GLU A 333 11.22 29.96 14.99
CA GLU A 333 11.52 30.05 16.43
C GLU A 333 11.43 28.66 17.08
N TRP A 334 10.44 27.85 16.68
CA TRP A 334 10.33 26.45 17.09
C TRP A 334 11.61 25.67 16.81
N ALA A 335 12.18 25.80 15.61
CA ALA A 335 13.39 25.09 15.21
C ALA A 335 14.63 25.47 16.05
N LYS A 336 14.68 26.71 16.59
CA LYS A 336 15.79 27.17 17.45
C LYS A 336 15.68 26.68 18.89
N GLU A 337 14.46 26.55 19.40
CA GLU A 337 14.23 26.06 20.77
C GLU A 337 14.30 24.52 20.86
N PHE A 338 14.02 23.81 19.76
CA PHE A 338 14.06 22.35 19.67
C PHE A 338 15.44 21.73 19.36
N ILE A 339 16.53 22.50 19.43
CA ILE A 339 17.91 22.03 19.14
C ILE A 339 18.37 20.87 20.06
N GLY A 340 17.59 20.50 21.08
CA GLY A 340 17.87 19.38 21.98
C GLY A 340 17.33 17.99 21.59
N ILE A 341 16.71 17.78 20.42
CA ILE A 341 16.28 16.42 20.04
C ILE A 341 17.54 15.55 19.87
N PRO A 342 17.66 14.41 20.57
CA PRO A 342 18.76 13.49 20.33
C PRO A 342 18.80 13.09 18.85
N GLY A 343 19.94 13.26 18.20
CA GLY A 343 20.12 12.96 16.76
C GLY A 343 19.44 11.66 16.29
N PRO A 344 19.59 10.52 17.00
CA PRO A 344 18.93 9.27 16.61
C PRO A 344 17.41 9.33 16.49
N VAL A 345 16.75 10.12 17.34
CA VAL A 345 15.30 10.29 17.34
C VAL A 345 14.84 11.17 16.18
N ALA A 346 15.62 12.20 15.85
CA ALA A 346 15.37 13.04 14.68
C ALA A 346 15.52 12.24 13.37
N ASP A 347 16.57 11.42 13.29
CA ASP A 347 16.83 10.54 12.13
C ASP A 347 15.71 9.50 11.96
N GLU A 348 15.24 8.90 13.06
CA GLU A 348 14.12 7.97 13.03
C GLU A 348 12.82 8.65 12.60
N ALA A 349 12.52 9.83 13.12
CA ALA A 349 11.34 10.61 12.73
C ALA A 349 11.39 11.02 11.25
N LEU A 350 12.56 11.42 10.74
CA LEU A 350 12.76 11.75 9.34
C LEU A 350 12.62 10.52 8.44
N SER A 351 13.19 9.38 8.86
CA SER A 351 13.02 8.09 8.17
C SER A 351 11.54 7.69 8.09
N LEU A 352 10.81 7.83 9.20
CA LEU A 352 9.38 7.51 9.28
C LEU A 352 8.54 8.44 8.40
N ALA A 353 8.81 9.75 8.43
CA ALA A 353 8.14 10.73 7.58
C ALA A 353 8.41 10.48 6.09
N SER A 354 9.65 10.12 5.74
CA SER A 354 10.04 9.75 4.37
C SER A 354 9.30 8.50 3.89
N ALA A 355 9.25 7.45 4.72
CA ALA A 355 8.49 6.24 4.42
C ALA A 355 6.99 6.53 4.26
N ALA A 356 6.38 7.30 5.17
CA ALA A 356 4.98 7.69 5.08
C ALA A 356 4.67 8.53 3.82
N GLY A 357 5.56 9.45 3.46
CA GLY A 357 5.45 10.24 2.25
C GLY A 357 5.54 9.38 0.98
N SER A 358 6.46 8.40 0.97
CA SER A 358 6.64 7.46 -0.14
C SER A 358 5.44 6.54 -0.28
N ALA A 359 4.96 5.96 0.83
CA ALA A 359 3.73 5.16 0.87
C ALA A 359 2.56 5.93 0.25
N ARG A 360 2.30 7.15 0.74
CA ARG A 360 1.21 7.99 0.26
C ARG A 360 1.31 8.25 -1.23
N ARG A 361 2.48 8.65 -1.74
CA ARG A 361 2.66 8.90 -3.18
C ARG A 361 2.38 7.64 -3.99
N ALA A 362 3.02 6.53 -3.65
CA ALA A 362 2.90 5.29 -4.41
C ALA A 362 1.44 4.81 -4.48
N LEU A 363 0.73 4.85 -3.35
CA LEU A 363 -0.68 4.46 -3.26
C LEU A 363 -1.64 5.44 -3.95
N THR A 364 -1.29 6.72 -4.04
CA THR A 364 -2.06 7.69 -4.83
C THR A 364 -1.93 7.43 -6.33
N TYR A 365 -0.73 7.06 -6.80
CA TYR A 365 -0.48 6.88 -8.23
C TYR A 365 -0.79 5.47 -8.74
N ALA A 366 -0.68 4.43 -7.91
CA ALA A 366 -0.92 3.04 -8.32
C ALA A 366 -2.28 2.82 -9.02
N PRO A 367 -3.42 3.36 -8.52
CA PRO A 367 -4.74 3.19 -9.15
C PRO A 367 -4.86 3.75 -10.57
N SER A 368 -3.97 4.66 -10.97
CA SER A 368 -3.94 5.22 -12.32
C SER A 368 -3.52 4.20 -13.38
N SER A 369 -2.75 3.17 -12.99
CA SER A 369 -2.29 2.11 -13.89
C SER A 369 -2.84 0.73 -13.52
N LEU A 370 -3.15 0.48 -12.24
CA LEU A 370 -3.67 -0.79 -11.76
C LEU A 370 -4.90 -0.60 -10.87
N ASN A 371 -6.07 -0.91 -11.41
CA ASN A 371 -7.35 -0.91 -10.71
C ASN A 371 -8.22 -2.10 -11.18
N LEU A 372 -9.39 -2.30 -10.57
CA LEU A 372 -10.26 -3.44 -10.92
C LEU A 372 -10.70 -3.43 -12.39
N ARG A 373 -10.87 -2.24 -13.00
CA ARG A 373 -11.24 -2.13 -14.41
C ARG A 373 -10.09 -2.56 -15.33
N THR A 374 -8.86 -2.13 -15.04
CA THR A 374 -7.69 -2.54 -15.84
C THR A 374 -7.42 -4.03 -15.68
N LEU A 375 -7.59 -4.59 -14.47
CA LEU A 375 -7.54 -6.05 -14.26
C LEU A 375 -8.59 -6.79 -15.08
N MET A 376 -9.84 -6.36 -15.07
CA MET A 376 -10.92 -7.00 -15.83
C MET A 376 -10.61 -7.05 -17.34
N ILE A 377 -10.04 -5.98 -17.88
CA ILE A 377 -9.74 -5.86 -19.31
C ILE A 377 -8.49 -6.66 -19.68
N HIS A 378 -7.40 -6.51 -18.91
CA HIS A 378 -6.08 -7.00 -19.32
C HIS A 378 -5.68 -8.33 -18.67
N PHE A 379 -6.26 -8.66 -17.51
CA PHE A 379 -5.99 -9.86 -16.71
C PHE A 379 -7.29 -10.55 -16.26
N PRO A 380 -8.19 -10.94 -17.20
CA PRO A 380 -9.51 -11.45 -16.86
C PRO A 380 -9.49 -12.70 -15.96
N LYS A 381 -8.47 -13.57 -16.05
CA LYS A 381 -8.37 -14.75 -15.15
C LYS A 381 -8.05 -14.30 -13.74
N THR A 382 -7.08 -13.40 -13.58
CA THR A 382 -6.72 -12.80 -12.30
C THR A 382 -7.89 -12.03 -11.70
N PHE A 383 -8.61 -11.25 -12.52
CA PHE A 383 -9.81 -10.53 -12.11
C PHE A 383 -10.91 -11.47 -11.60
N ALA A 384 -11.18 -12.58 -12.29
CA ALA A 384 -12.17 -13.56 -11.85
C ALA A 384 -11.80 -14.16 -10.47
N ARG A 385 -10.52 -14.47 -10.24
CA ARG A 385 -10.01 -14.95 -8.94
C ARG A 385 -10.24 -13.95 -7.82
N VAL A 386 -10.19 -12.65 -8.12
CA VAL A 386 -10.47 -11.55 -7.18
C VAL A 386 -11.96 -11.38 -6.92
N LEU A 387 -12.77 -11.33 -7.98
CA LEU A 387 -14.19 -11.02 -7.91
C LEU A 387 -15.00 -12.08 -7.14
N TYR A 388 -14.65 -13.35 -7.34
CA TYR A 388 -15.36 -14.49 -6.73
C TYR A 388 -14.70 -15.01 -5.45
N SER A 389 -13.81 -14.22 -4.86
CA SER A 389 -13.09 -14.60 -3.66
C SER A 389 -13.97 -14.52 -2.41
N THR A 390 -13.89 -15.57 -1.59
CA THR A 390 -14.48 -15.63 -0.25
C THR A 390 -13.47 -15.28 0.85
N LEU A 391 -12.22 -15.03 0.48
CA LEU A 391 -11.13 -14.68 1.38
C LEU A 391 -11.35 -13.29 1.99
N GLN A 392 -11.00 -13.15 3.25
CA GLN A 392 -11.02 -11.87 3.97
C GLN A 392 -9.63 -11.24 3.98
N HIS A 393 -9.56 -9.97 4.38
CA HIS A 393 -8.29 -9.26 4.55
C HIS A 393 -7.31 -10.04 5.44
N ASP A 394 -7.77 -10.67 6.51
CA ASP A 394 -6.94 -11.39 7.49
C ASP A 394 -6.50 -12.80 7.02
N ASP A 395 -6.98 -13.28 5.87
CA ASP A 395 -6.71 -14.63 5.34
C ASP A 395 -5.42 -14.67 4.47
N GLU A 396 -4.50 -13.70 4.60
CA GLU A 396 -3.28 -13.57 3.75
C GLU A 396 -2.39 -14.83 3.70
N ALA A 397 -2.46 -15.66 4.74
CA ALA A 397 -1.69 -16.88 4.87
C ALA A 397 -2.35 -18.12 4.25
N GLU A 398 -3.60 -18.03 3.84
CA GLU A 398 -4.32 -19.18 3.29
C GLU A 398 -3.86 -19.56 1.86
N PRO A 399 -3.67 -18.62 0.92
CA PRO A 399 -3.29 -18.95 -0.44
C PRO A 399 -1.82 -19.29 -0.58
N ASP A 400 -1.52 -20.20 -1.50
CA ASP A 400 -0.17 -20.48 -1.94
C ASP A 400 0.23 -19.53 -3.07
N MET A 401 1.45 -19.01 -3.06
CA MET A 401 1.93 -18.17 -4.16
C MET A 401 2.10 -18.97 -5.46
N GLU A 402 2.29 -20.28 -5.39
CA GLU A 402 2.30 -21.15 -6.57
C GLU A 402 0.88 -21.57 -7.04
N ASP A 403 -0.17 -21.15 -6.34
CA ASP A 403 -1.54 -21.48 -6.71
C ASP A 403 -2.03 -20.64 -7.89
N LYS A 404 -2.17 -21.30 -9.04
CA LYS A 404 -2.61 -20.67 -10.30
C LYS A 404 -4.12 -20.46 -10.37
N ASP A 405 -4.90 -21.23 -9.61
CA ASP A 405 -6.36 -21.33 -9.76
C ASP A 405 -7.14 -20.95 -8.49
N GLY A 406 -6.45 -20.78 -7.37
CA GLY A 406 -7.06 -20.41 -6.09
C GLY A 406 -7.61 -18.99 -6.05
N GLU A 407 -8.45 -18.71 -5.07
CA GLU A 407 -9.01 -17.38 -4.81
C GLU A 407 -7.93 -16.32 -4.53
N LEU A 408 -8.22 -15.06 -4.84
CA LEU A 408 -7.35 -13.90 -4.55
C LEU A 408 -8.15 -12.80 -3.87
N TYR A 409 -7.55 -12.01 -2.99
CA TYR A 409 -8.22 -10.86 -2.40
C TYR A 409 -7.67 -9.56 -3.01
N TRP A 410 -8.56 -8.59 -3.28
CA TRP A 410 -8.14 -7.25 -3.73
C TRP A 410 -7.60 -6.44 -2.55
N PRO A 411 -6.34 -5.98 -2.57
CA PRO A 411 -5.77 -5.21 -1.48
C PRO A 411 -6.51 -3.87 -1.32
N SER A 412 -7.26 -3.72 -0.23
CA SER A 412 -8.21 -2.62 -0.04
C SER A 412 -7.63 -1.43 0.71
N THR A 413 -6.86 -1.65 1.79
CA THR A 413 -6.30 -0.56 2.59
C THR A 413 -4.90 -0.90 3.13
N PRO A 414 -3.87 -0.10 2.79
CA PRO A 414 -2.50 -0.27 3.29
C PRO A 414 -2.26 0.34 4.68
N SER A 415 -3.26 1.01 5.26
CA SER A 415 -3.10 1.81 6.48
C SER A 415 -2.61 1.03 7.71
N SER A 416 -2.85 -0.27 7.76
CA SER A 416 -2.37 -1.17 8.82
C SER A 416 -0.96 -1.71 8.57
N GLY A 417 -0.41 -1.55 7.36
CA GLY A 417 0.79 -2.28 6.94
C GLY A 417 0.56 -3.77 6.66
N GLU A 418 -0.70 -4.21 6.73
CA GLU A 418 -1.13 -5.55 6.30
C GLU A 418 -1.61 -5.49 4.84
N GLY A 419 -1.79 -6.64 4.22
CA GLY A 419 -2.23 -6.79 2.83
C GLY A 419 -1.10 -6.95 1.81
N ILE A 420 0.17 -6.83 2.22
CA ILE A 420 1.31 -7.01 1.30
C ILE A 420 1.35 -8.46 0.76
N GLY A 421 0.91 -9.46 1.55
CA GLY A 421 0.78 -10.83 1.07
C GLY A 421 -0.18 -10.90 -0.13
N TRP A 422 -1.33 -10.23 -0.04
CA TRP A 422 -2.30 -10.13 -1.15
C TRP A 422 -1.72 -9.44 -2.38
N VAL A 423 -0.96 -8.36 -2.21
CA VAL A 423 -0.30 -7.67 -3.34
C VAL A 423 0.68 -8.61 -4.04
N CYS A 424 1.47 -9.38 -3.30
CA CYS A 424 2.39 -10.36 -3.85
C CYS A 424 1.67 -11.48 -4.62
N LEU A 425 0.59 -12.03 -4.05
CA LEU A 425 -0.22 -13.07 -4.69
C LEU A 425 -0.92 -12.56 -5.97
N LEU A 426 -1.47 -11.35 -5.92
CA LEU A 426 -2.04 -10.67 -7.09
C LEU A 426 -1.00 -10.48 -8.18
N GLY A 427 0.19 -10.00 -7.81
CA GLY A 427 1.30 -9.82 -8.74
C GLY A 427 1.74 -11.10 -9.41
N LYS A 428 1.85 -12.20 -8.64
CA LYS A 428 2.21 -13.51 -9.18
C LYS A 428 1.18 -14.04 -10.17
N ALA A 429 -0.12 -13.85 -9.87
CA ALA A 429 -1.20 -14.21 -10.79
C ALA A 429 -1.15 -13.41 -12.10
N MET A 430 -0.93 -12.08 -12.00
CA MET A 430 -0.76 -11.22 -13.18
C MET A 430 0.41 -11.66 -14.06
N ILE A 431 1.57 -11.96 -13.46
CA ILE A 431 2.75 -12.46 -14.16
C ILE A 431 2.46 -13.81 -14.82
N SER A 432 1.81 -14.74 -14.12
CA SER A 432 1.48 -16.04 -14.69
C SER A 432 0.51 -15.92 -15.87
N GLU A 433 -0.50 -15.06 -15.78
CA GLU A 433 -1.48 -14.86 -16.85
C GLU A 433 -0.84 -14.21 -18.07
N PHE A 434 -0.13 -13.09 -17.89
CA PHE A 434 0.55 -12.40 -18.98
C PHE A 434 1.70 -13.23 -19.56
N GLY A 435 2.57 -13.74 -18.69
CA GLY A 435 3.75 -14.50 -19.05
C GLY A 435 3.41 -15.75 -19.87
N SER A 436 2.29 -16.43 -19.56
CA SER A 436 1.85 -17.61 -20.32
C SER A 436 1.60 -17.31 -21.81
N THR A 437 1.19 -16.09 -22.15
CA THR A 437 0.89 -15.70 -23.55
C THR A 437 2.15 -15.46 -24.38
N ILE A 438 3.28 -15.20 -23.73
CA ILE A 438 4.56 -14.89 -24.37
C ILE A 438 5.65 -15.94 -24.11
N GLY A 439 5.29 -17.08 -23.48
CA GLY A 439 6.23 -18.15 -23.18
C GLY A 439 7.18 -17.88 -22.01
N TYR A 440 6.83 -17.00 -21.07
CA TYR A 440 7.58 -16.81 -19.83
C TYR A 440 7.52 -18.09 -18.99
N ARG A 441 8.69 -18.60 -18.58
CA ARG A 441 8.83 -19.86 -17.84
C ARG A 441 9.09 -19.66 -16.34
N GLY A 442 9.14 -18.41 -15.86
CA GLY A 442 9.43 -18.14 -14.46
C GLY A 442 10.81 -18.65 -14.07
N TYR A 443 10.86 -19.35 -12.93
CA TYR A 443 12.08 -19.95 -12.40
C TYR A 443 12.77 -20.90 -13.38
N ASP A 444 11.99 -21.68 -14.15
CA ASP A 444 12.52 -22.68 -15.07
C ASP A 444 13.22 -22.06 -16.30
N GLY A 445 13.00 -20.76 -16.55
CA GLY A 445 13.65 -20.00 -17.60
C GLY A 445 14.87 -19.20 -17.14
N CYS A 446 15.23 -19.25 -15.85
CA CYS A 446 16.29 -18.40 -15.30
C CYS A 446 17.68 -18.79 -15.82
N VAL A 447 18.50 -17.78 -16.11
CA VAL A 447 19.93 -17.96 -16.39
C VAL A 447 20.64 -18.37 -15.10
N PRO A 448 21.30 -19.55 -15.05
CA PRO A 448 21.97 -20.00 -13.84
C PRO A 448 23.18 -19.10 -13.56
N LYS A 449 23.34 -18.71 -12.29
CA LYS A 449 24.58 -18.06 -11.83
C LYS A 449 25.73 -19.04 -11.99
N VAL A 450 26.68 -18.71 -12.85
CA VAL A 450 27.91 -19.51 -13.00
C VAL A 450 28.62 -19.51 -11.65
N ALA A 451 28.80 -20.69 -11.06
CA ALA A 451 29.59 -20.82 -9.84
C ALA A 451 30.99 -20.28 -10.14
N GLU A 452 31.43 -19.28 -9.37
CA GLU A 452 32.82 -18.84 -9.45
C GLU A 452 33.69 -20.06 -9.16
N PRO A 453 34.70 -20.34 -10.01
CA PRO A 453 35.61 -21.45 -9.74
C PRO A 453 36.18 -21.21 -8.35
N LYS A 454 35.91 -22.11 -7.40
CA LYS A 454 36.51 -22.06 -6.07
C LYS A 454 38.01 -21.97 -6.32
N GLN A 455 38.61 -20.82 -6.02
CA GLN A 455 40.06 -20.69 -6.03
C GLN A 455 40.53 -21.81 -5.12
N GLN A 456 41.19 -22.82 -5.70
CA GLN A 456 41.76 -23.90 -4.91
C GLN A 456 42.74 -23.22 -3.96
N GLU A 457 42.41 -23.21 -2.67
CA GLU A 457 43.32 -22.73 -1.63
C GLU A 457 44.64 -23.48 -1.81
N GLN A 458 45.65 -22.75 -2.29
CA GLN A 458 47.03 -23.23 -2.42
C GLN A 458 47.77 -23.05 -1.10
#